data_AF-A0A418MGV5-F1
#
_entry.id   AF-A0A418MGV5-F1
#
_cell.length_a   1.000
_cell.length_b   1.000
_cell.length_c   1.000
_cell.angle_alpha   90.00
_cell.angle_beta   90.00
_cell.angle_gamma   90.00
#
_symmetry.space_group_name_H-M   'P 1'
#
loop_
_entity.id
_entity.type
_entity.pdbx_description
1 polymer ?
#
loop_
_entity_poly.entity_id
_entity_poly.type
_entity_poly.pdbx_seq_one_letter_code
_entity_poly.pdbx_strand_id
1 'polypeptide(L)'
;MPHLRVKKIGIASVRSLFGNPETFTSVCQQRNISFAYQGMRIEVSGKMGTIVGANNSSNLDVVFDGEWHVENCHPGWKTRYYDANGNVVQDNTAPGEGVI
;
A
#
# COMPACT_ATOMS: atom_id res chain seq x y z
N MET A 1 21.76 18.39 25.31
CA MET A 1 20.52 18.11 24.56
C MET A 1 20.78 18.40 23.08
N PRO A 2 20.66 17.42 22.17
CA PRO A 2 20.83 17.69 20.75
C PRO A 2 19.67 18.55 20.25
N HIS A 3 19.99 19.61 19.50
CA HIS A 3 18.99 20.50 18.91
C HIS A 3 18.68 20.01 17.49
N LEU A 4 17.44 19.59 17.25
CA LEU A 4 16.99 19.20 15.92
C LEU A 4 16.79 20.47 15.07
N ARG A 5 17.59 20.64 14.02
CA ARG A 5 17.41 21.75 13.06
C ARG A 5 16.41 21.32 12.01
N VAL A 6 15.24 21.94 12.01
CA VAL A 6 14.20 21.72 11.00
C VAL A 6 14.20 22.86 9.97
N LYS A 7 13.87 22.56 8.72
CA LYS A 7 13.71 23.53 7.64
C LYS A 7 12.30 23.39 7.09
N LYS A 8 11.58 24.51 6.95
CA LYS A 8 10.28 24.54 6.25
C LYS A 8 10.53 24.26 4.77
N ILE A 9 9.98 23.14 4.28
CA ILE A 9 10.16 22.70 2.88
C ILE A 9 8.99 23.17 2.00
N GLY A 10 7.81 23.38 2.56
CA GLY A 10 6.64 23.86 1.82
C GLY A 10 5.33 23.71 2.59
N ILE A 11 4.21 23.88 1.88
CA ILE A 11 2.88 23.52 2.37
C ILE A 11 2.65 22.05 2.03
N ALA A 12 2.25 21.25 3.02
CA ALA A 12 1.91 19.85 2.78
C ALA A 12 0.68 19.78 1.86
N SER A 13 0.80 19.09 0.73
CA SER A 13 -0.32 18.74 -0.15
C SER A 13 -0.67 17.28 0.06
N VAL A 14 -1.96 16.94 -0.03
CA VAL A 14 -2.43 15.54 0.01
C VAL A 14 -1.75 14.70 -1.07
N ARG A 15 -1.43 15.30 -2.23
CA ARG A 15 -0.70 14.61 -3.31
C ARG A 15 0.71 14.17 -2.88
N SER A 16 1.34 14.89 -1.96
CA SER A 16 2.66 14.54 -1.44
C SER A 16 2.64 13.28 -0.56
N LEU A 17 1.47 12.79 -0.17
CA LEU A 17 1.31 11.53 0.55
C LEU A 17 1.33 10.31 -0.37
N PHE A 18 1.20 10.52 -1.68
CA PHE A 18 1.06 9.45 -2.66
C PHE A 18 2.26 9.40 -3.62
N GLY A 19 2.68 8.19 -3.97
CA GLY A 19 3.71 7.91 -4.96
C GLY A 19 3.27 8.21 -6.40
N ASN A 20 4.14 7.89 -7.37
CA ASN A 20 3.88 8.16 -8.78
C ASN A 20 2.70 7.28 -9.31
N PRO A 21 1.65 7.90 -9.89
CA PRO A 21 0.47 7.18 -10.37
C PRO A 21 0.73 6.30 -11.59
N GLU A 22 1.69 6.63 -12.46
CA GLU A 22 2.06 5.84 -13.64
C GLU A 22 2.74 4.54 -13.21
N THR A 23 3.69 4.64 -12.27
CA THR A 23 4.36 3.48 -11.66
C THR A 23 3.33 2.59 -10.99
N PHE A 24 2.42 3.16 -10.20
CA PHE A 24 1.35 2.44 -9.54
C PHE A 24 0.46 1.68 -10.53
N THR A 25 -0.03 2.37 -11.55
CA THR A 25 -0.90 1.78 -12.59
C THR A 25 -0.20 0.62 -13.30
N SER A 26 1.08 0.77 -13.64
CA SER A 26 1.86 -0.30 -14.27
C SER A 26 1.99 -1.54 -13.38
N VAL A 27 2.28 -1.35 -12.09
CA VAL A 27 2.35 -2.46 -11.12
C VAL A 27 0.99 -3.15 -10.98
N CYS A 28 -0.10 -2.39 -10.91
CA CYS A 28 -1.44 -2.95 -10.81
C CYS A 28 -1.80 -3.84 -12.01
N GLN A 29 -1.44 -3.41 -13.22
CA GLN A 29 -1.63 -4.20 -14.44
C GLN A 29 -0.77 -5.47 -14.44
N GLN A 30 0.52 -5.36 -14.12
CA GLN A 30 1.44 -6.52 -14.08
C GLN A 30 1.03 -7.58 -13.06
N ARG A 31 0.37 -7.17 -11.98
CA ARG A 31 0.01 -8.03 -10.85
C ARG A 31 -1.47 -8.44 -10.87
N ASN A 32 -2.22 -8.09 -11.91
CA ASN A 32 -3.65 -8.37 -12.06
C ASN A 32 -4.51 -7.84 -10.89
N ILE A 33 -4.17 -6.66 -10.37
CA ILE A 33 -4.92 -5.96 -9.30
C ILE A 33 -5.40 -4.59 -9.75
N SER A 34 -5.90 -4.47 -10.99
CA SER A 34 -6.38 -3.20 -11.57
C SER A 34 -7.53 -2.53 -10.79
N PHE A 35 -8.16 -3.24 -9.85
CA PHE A 35 -9.14 -2.70 -8.91
C PHE A 35 -8.50 -1.85 -7.79
N ALA A 36 -7.19 -2.00 -7.55
CA ALA A 36 -6.49 -1.28 -6.50
C ALA A 36 -6.23 0.17 -6.88
N TYR A 37 -6.28 1.06 -5.89
CA TYR A 37 -6.04 2.49 -6.04
C TYR A 37 -5.20 3.03 -4.87
N GLN A 38 -4.47 4.12 -5.11
CA GLN A 38 -3.77 4.83 -4.04
C GLN A 38 -4.79 5.44 -3.06
N GLY A 39 -4.64 5.15 -1.78
CA GLY A 39 -5.61 5.45 -0.73
C GLY A 39 -6.50 4.26 -0.34
N MET A 40 -6.42 3.13 -1.05
CA MET A 40 -7.20 1.93 -0.73
C MET A 40 -6.75 1.32 0.60
N ARG A 41 -7.73 0.85 1.38
CA ARG A 41 -7.49 0.10 2.62
C ARG A 41 -7.18 -1.35 2.31
N ILE A 42 -6.15 -1.86 2.95
CA ILE A 42 -5.72 -3.26 2.84
C ILE A 42 -5.32 -3.81 4.21
N GLU A 43 -5.29 -5.12 4.30
CA GLU A 43 -4.67 -5.86 5.40
C GLU A 43 -3.54 -6.71 4.83
N VAL A 44 -2.36 -6.65 5.45
CA VAL A 44 -1.21 -7.49 5.09
C VAL A 44 -0.78 -8.27 6.33
N SER A 45 -0.89 -9.60 6.28
CA SER A 45 -0.56 -10.49 7.38
C SER A 45 -1.21 -10.08 8.72
N GLY A 46 -2.49 -9.69 8.69
CA GLY A 46 -3.25 -9.27 9.87
C GLY A 46 -3.06 -7.80 10.28
N LYS A 47 -2.23 -7.03 9.59
CA LYS A 47 -2.01 -5.61 9.87
C LYS A 47 -2.74 -4.73 8.87
N MET A 48 -3.56 -3.82 9.38
CA MET A 48 -4.29 -2.85 8.55
C MET A 48 -3.39 -1.70 8.09
N GLY A 49 -3.55 -1.29 6.84
CA GLY A 49 -2.78 -0.21 6.24
C GLY A 49 -3.43 0.38 4.99
N THR A 50 -2.79 1.42 4.46
CA THR A 50 -3.25 2.17 3.30
C THR A 50 -2.20 2.12 2.21
N ILE A 51 -2.62 1.81 0.99
CA ILE A 51 -1.75 1.88 -0.19
C ILE A 51 -1.41 3.33 -0.47
N VAL A 52 -0.13 3.68 -0.49
CA VAL A 52 0.33 5.03 -0.86
C VAL A 52 1.04 5.05 -2.21
N GLY A 53 1.43 3.90 -2.76
CA GLY A 53 2.10 3.82 -4.04
C GLY A 53 2.52 2.41 -4.42
N ALA A 54 3.49 2.32 -5.31
CA ALA A 54 4.16 1.09 -5.69
C ALA A 54 5.57 1.43 -6.18
N ASN A 55 6.42 0.41 -6.25
CA ASN A 55 7.81 0.57 -6.63
C ASN A 55 8.28 -0.37 -7.74
N ASN A 56 9.55 -0.20 -8.14
CA ASN A 56 10.15 -0.88 -9.29
C ASN A 56 10.33 -2.41 -9.11
N SER A 57 10.11 -2.94 -7.90
CA SER A 57 10.07 -4.39 -7.65
C SER A 57 8.66 -4.97 -7.77
N SER A 58 7.75 -4.22 -8.39
CA SER A 58 6.33 -4.58 -8.59
C SER A 58 5.61 -4.92 -7.28
N ASN A 59 5.92 -4.20 -6.22
CA ASN A 59 5.33 -4.32 -4.90
C ASN A 59 4.57 -3.04 -4.53
N LEU A 60 3.61 -3.17 -3.62
CA LEU A 60 2.84 -2.05 -3.07
C LEU A 60 3.65 -1.35 -1.98
N ASP A 61 3.54 -0.04 -1.96
CA ASP A 61 4.02 0.82 -0.89
C ASP A 61 2.85 1.09 0.06
N VAL A 62 2.98 0.67 1.31
CA VAL A 62 1.89 0.65 2.29
C VAL A 62 2.32 1.37 3.56
N VAL A 63 1.47 2.25 4.08
CA VAL A 63 1.63 2.81 5.43
C VAL A 63 0.66 2.07 6.35
N PHE A 64 1.20 1.35 7.34
CA PHE A 64 0.38 0.65 8.34
C PHE A 64 -0.18 1.62 9.37
N ASP A 65 -1.32 1.26 9.95
CA ASP A 65 -1.97 2.07 10.97
C ASP A 65 -1.06 2.26 12.19
N GLY A 66 -0.88 3.51 12.61
CA GLY A 66 0.01 3.87 13.72
C GLY A 66 1.48 4.07 13.32
N GLU A 67 1.85 3.76 12.08
CA GLU A 67 3.19 3.97 11.54
C GLU A 67 3.28 5.26 10.71
N TRP A 68 4.50 5.76 10.53
CA TRP A 68 4.80 7.01 9.81
C TRP A 68 5.72 6.79 8.60
N HIS A 69 6.10 5.54 8.34
CA HIS A 69 6.94 5.13 7.23
C HIS A 69 6.21 4.17 6.29
N VAL A 70 6.75 4.06 5.09
CA VAL A 70 6.26 3.16 4.05
C VAL A 70 6.94 1.80 4.20
N GLU A 71 6.15 0.74 4.09
CA GLU A 71 6.60 -0.64 4.04
C GLU A 71 6.36 -1.25 2.66
N ASN A 72 7.24 -2.17 2.29
CA ASN A 72 7.17 -2.86 1.01
C ASN A 72 6.34 -4.14 1.11
N CYS A 73 5.20 -4.21 0.41
CA CYS A 73 4.26 -5.31 0.51
C CYS A 73 4.05 -6.01 -0.84
N HIS A 74 4.24 -7.33 -0.88
CA HIS A 74 3.94 -8.11 -2.07
C HIS A 74 2.42 -8.20 -2.29
N PRO A 75 1.87 -7.84 -3.46
CA PRO A 75 0.42 -7.71 -3.67
C PRO A 75 -0.39 -8.99 -3.40
N GLY A 76 0.23 -10.16 -3.61
CA GLY A 76 -0.40 -11.46 -3.45
C GLY A 76 -0.10 -12.20 -2.14
N TRP A 77 0.78 -11.69 -1.27
CA TRP A 77 1.23 -12.45 -0.11
C TRP A 77 0.47 -12.04 1.15
N LYS A 78 -0.49 -12.88 1.58
CA LYS A 78 -1.31 -12.64 2.78
C LYS A 78 -1.94 -11.24 2.79
N THR A 79 -2.42 -10.82 1.62
CA THR A 79 -3.00 -9.49 1.41
C THR A 79 -4.50 -9.60 1.20
N ARG A 80 -5.27 -8.79 1.92
CA ARG A 80 -6.71 -8.61 1.72
C ARG A 80 -6.98 -7.16 1.34
N TYR A 81 -7.81 -6.95 0.32
CA TYR A 81 -8.14 -5.63 -0.23
C TYR A 81 -9.58 -5.28 0.09
N TYR A 82 -9.83 -4.02 0.46
CA TYR A 82 -11.15 -3.53 0.83
C TYR A 82 -11.65 -2.42 -0.10
N ASP A 83 -12.93 -2.44 -0.44
CA ASP A 83 -13.59 -1.32 -1.10
C ASP A 83 -13.82 -0.14 -0.14
N ALA A 84 -14.38 0.95 -0.66
CA ALA A 84 -14.66 2.15 0.15
C ALA A 84 -15.73 1.94 1.25
N ASN A 85 -16.52 0.87 1.15
CA ASN A 85 -17.54 0.50 2.13
C ASN A 85 -16.99 -0.50 3.18
N GLY A 86 -15.74 -0.95 3.03
CA GLY A 86 -15.11 -1.96 3.88
C GLY A 86 -15.43 -3.41 3.47
N ASN A 87 -16.04 -3.64 2.30
CA ASN A 87 -16.23 -5.00 1.78
C ASN A 87 -14.92 -5.54 1.21
N VAL A 88 -14.71 -6.85 1.31
CA VAL A 88 -13.54 -7.52 0.74
C VAL A 88 -13.67 -7.62 -0.78
N VAL A 89 -12.70 -7.05 -1.50
CA VAL A 89 -12.60 -7.10 -2.97
C VAL A 89 -11.75 -8.30 -3.41
N GLN A 90 -10.71 -8.62 -2.66
CA GLN A 90 -9.81 -9.76 -2.91
C GLN A 90 -9.20 -10.22 -1.58
N ASP A 91 -9.11 -11.53 -1.36
CA ASP A 91 -8.48 -12.11 -0.17
C ASP A 91 -7.43 -13.16 -0.55
N ASN A 92 -6.16 -12.88 -0.23
CA ASN A 92 -5.02 -13.77 -0.43
C ASN A 92 -4.46 -14.30 0.91
N THR A 93 -5.23 -14.25 1.99
CA THR A 93 -4.82 -14.65 3.35
C THR A 93 -5.18 -16.10 3.69
N ALA A 94 -5.98 -16.77 2.86
CA ALA A 94 -6.38 -18.15 3.10
C ALA A 94 -5.15 -19.08 3.19
N PRO A 95 -5.10 -20.02 4.16
CA PRO A 95 -4.13 -21.11 4.12
C PRO A 95 -4.39 -21.88 2.82
N GLY A 96 -3.39 -21.99 1.95
CA GLY A 96 -3.55 -22.71 0.70
C GLY A 96 -4.09 -24.12 0.95
N GLU A 97 -5.29 -24.41 0.47
CA GLU A 97 -5.57 -25.75 -0.01
C GLU A 97 -4.57 -26.02 -1.15
N GLY A 98 -3.97 -27.21 -1.09
CA GLY A 98 -2.74 -27.58 -1.77
C GLY A 98 -2.52 -27.05 -3.18
N VAL A 99 -1.31 -26.55 -3.41
CA VAL A 99 -0.67 -26.64 -4.72
C VAL A 99 0.64 -27.39 -4.52
N ILE A 100 0.65 -28.60 -5.08
CA ILE A 100 1.79 -29.49 -5.32
C ILE A 100 2.95 -28.78 -6.02
#